data_AF-A0A9P8DS78-F1
#
_entry.id   AF-A0A9P8DS78-F1
#
_cell.length_a   1.000
_cell.length_b   1.000
_cell.length_c   1.000
_cell.angle_alpha   90.00
_cell.angle_beta   90.00
_cell.angle_gamma   90.00
#
_symmetry.space_group_name_H-M   'P 1'
#
loop_
_entity.id
_entity.type
_entity.pdbx_description
1 polymer ?
#
loop_
_entity_poly.entity_id
_entity_poly.type
_entity_poly.pdbx_seq_one_letter_code
_entity_poly.pdbx_strand_id
1 'polypeptide(L)'
;MKVILAINAGSSSVKISVYTADKNAEPHQIAEASIGGLTAPPATLAYTRRGEKVVKAKEVAESVKNQEDAFDLLLKTFIDDSELNEISSKEDIAIASHRIVHGGDYDRSQVITQDAYHHLEELSDLAPLHNGVALSIVDTCISALPRTINVACFDSQFHTTIPPHIYTYPIDPKIAKSNRLRKYGFHGISYAFITRAVAQYLEKDVDSLNMIALHLGSGASACAIKGGKSWDTSMGLTPLAGLPGATRSGSVDPSPGPKA
;
A
#
# COMPACT_ATOMS: atom_id res chain seq x y z
N MET A 1 -15.26 -0.22 -20.40
CA MET A 1 -13.87 -0.25 -19.92
C MET A 1 -13.56 0.99 -19.10
N LYS A 2 -13.08 0.81 -17.86
CA LYS A 2 -12.61 1.89 -16.98
C LYS A 2 -11.11 1.73 -16.74
N VAL A 3 -10.37 2.83 -16.77
CA VAL A 3 -8.96 2.84 -16.37
C VAL A 3 -8.86 3.03 -14.86
N ILE A 4 -8.02 2.21 -14.24
CA ILE A 4 -7.79 2.17 -12.80
C ILE A 4 -6.29 2.31 -12.56
N LEU A 5 -5.90 3.32 -11.77
CA LEU A 5 -4.54 3.45 -11.28
C LEU A 5 -4.41 2.76 -9.92
N ALA A 6 -3.39 1.93 -9.75
CA ALA A 6 -2.95 1.44 -8.45
C ALA A 6 -1.65 2.17 -8.08
N ILE A 7 -1.71 3.01 -7.06
CA ILE A 7 -0.65 3.95 -6.68
C ILE A 7 -0.02 3.49 -5.37
N ASN A 8 1.30 3.37 -5.37
CA ASN A 8 2.10 3.07 -4.19
C ASN A 8 3.20 4.13 -4.05
N ALA A 9 3.04 4.99 -3.04
CA ALA A 9 4.01 6.03 -2.72
C ALA A 9 4.80 5.63 -1.47
N GLY A 10 6.12 5.53 -1.64
CA GLY A 10 7.07 5.36 -0.55
C GLY A 10 7.87 6.64 -0.32
N SER A 11 8.69 6.65 0.73
CA SER A 11 9.54 7.80 1.07
C SER A 11 10.54 8.16 -0.03
N SER A 12 10.96 7.21 -0.86
CA SER A 12 12.00 7.39 -1.89
C SER A 12 11.56 7.03 -3.31
N SER A 13 10.29 6.64 -3.51
CA SER A 13 9.78 6.20 -4.80
C SER A 13 8.27 6.35 -4.93
N VAL A 14 7.80 6.49 -6.16
CA VAL A 14 6.38 6.42 -6.53
C VAL A 14 6.24 5.39 -7.63
N LYS A 15 5.28 4.48 -7.48
CA LYS A 15 4.96 3.45 -8.47
C LYS A 15 3.47 3.51 -8.81
N ILE A 16 3.15 3.49 -10.10
CA ILE A 16 1.79 3.44 -10.61
C ILE A 16 1.67 2.24 -11.55
N SER A 17 0.75 1.35 -11.24
CA SER A 17 0.32 0.28 -12.15
C SER A 17 -1.04 0.65 -12.73
N VAL A 18 -1.20 0.51 -14.04
CA VAL A 18 -2.41 0.86 -14.78
C VAL A 18 -3.16 -0.41 -15.13
N TYR A 19 -4.44 -0.44 -14.82
CA TYR A 19 -5.34 -1.53 -15.13
C TYR A 19 -6.52 -1.05 -15.97
N THR A 20 -7.05 -1.95 -16.78
CA THR A 20 -8.36 -1.81 -17.40
C THR A 20 -9.29 -2.88 -16.87
N ALA A 21 -10.55 -2.52 -16.65
CA ALA A 21 -11.58 -3.47 -16.27
C ALA A 21 -12.92 -3.08 -16.88
N ASP A 22 -13.68 -4.09 -17.30
CA ASP A 22 -15.11 -3.96 -17.51
C ASP A 22 -15.86 -4.23 -16.20
N LYS A 23 -17.14 -3.83 -16.17
CA LYS A 23 -17.97 -4.04 -14.99
C LYS A 23 -18.07 -5.55 -14.70
N ASN A 24 -17.73 -5.93 -13.48
CA ASN A 24 -17.71 -7.33 -13.00
C ASN A 24 -16.67 -8.25 -13.67
N ALA A 25 -15.67 -7.69 -14.36
CA ALA A 25 -14.53 -8.45 -14.88
C ALA A 25 -13.29 -8.25 -14.00
N GLU A 26 -12.39 -9.22 -14.01
CA GLU A 26 -11.08 -9.08 -13.37
C GLU A 26 -10.26 -7.98 -14.09
N PRO A 27 -9.56 -7.12 -13.34
CA PRO A 27 -8.72 -6.08 -13.93
C PRO A 27 -7.50 -6.67 -14.63
N HIS A 28 -7.19 -6.15 -15.81
CA HIS A 28 -6.00 -6.51 -16.59
C HIS A 28 -4.98 -5.39 -16.55
N GLN A 29 -3.75 -5.69 -16.13
CA GLN A 29 -2.67 -4.72 -16.11
C GLN A 29 -2.23 -4.40 -17.55
N ILE A 30 -2.24 -3.13 -17.93
CA ILE A 30 -1.84 -2.66 -19.26
C ILE A 30 -0.53 -1.87 -19.26
N ALA A 31 -0.17 -1.29 -18.11
CA ALA A 31 1.07 -0.52 -17.96
C ALA A 31 1.55 -0.48 -16.51
N GLU A 32 2.81 -0.13 -16.33
CA GLU A 32 3.42 0.12 -15.04
C GLU A 32 4.59 1.09 -15.20
N ALA A 33 4.62 2.14 -14.40
CA ALA A 33 5.74 3.05 -14.34
C ALA A 33 6.13 3.34 -12.88
N SER A 34 7.41 3.60 -12.67
CA SER A 34 7.93 3.96 -11.35
C SER A 34 9.05 4.97 -11.46
N ILE A 35 9.09 5.90 -10.50
CA ILE A 35 10.23 6.75 -10.23
C ILE A 35 10.83 6.32 -8.91
N GLY A 36 12.12 5.98 -8.92
CA GLY A 36 12.91 5.71 -7.72
C GLY A 36 14.07 6.69 -7.59
N GLY A 37 14.72 6.71 -6.43
CA GLY A 37 15.90 7.56 -6.20
C GLY A 37 15.60 9.00 -5.78
N LEU A 38 14.37 9.30 -5.34
CA LEU A 38 13.97 10.67 -4.94
C LEU A 38 14.80 11.19 -3.75
N THR A 39 15.12 10.32 -2.79
CA THR A 39 15.96 10.66 -1.62
C THR A 39 17.41 10.25 -1.77
N ALA A 40 17.76 9.60 -2.88
CA ALA A 40 19.11 9.13 -3.19
C ALA A 40 19.35 9.29 -4.70
N PRO A 41 19.63 10.52 -5.16
CA PRO A 41 19.78 10.84 -6.58
C PRO A 41 20.87 10.00 -7.26
N PRO A 42 20.77 9.77 -8.59
CA PRO A 42 19.76 10.36 -9.48
C PRO A 42 18.39 9.66 -9.41
N ALA A 43 17.33 10.43 -9.60
CA ALA A 43 15.99 9.87 -9.78
C ALA A 43 15.91 9.17 -11.15
N THR A 44 15.28 8.00 -11.20
CA THR A 44 15.20 7.19 -12.43
C THR A 44 13.78 6.73 -12.73
N LEU A 45 13.36 6.86 -13.98
CA LEU A 45 12.11 6.35 -14.52
C LEU A 45 12.29 4.95 -15.09
N ALA A 46 11.43 4.03 -14.68
CA ALA A 46 11.20 2.76 -15.35
C ALA A 46 9.75 2.70 -15.83
N TYR A 47 9.52 2.19 -17.03
CA TYR A 47 8.21 2.09 -17.67
C TYR A 47 8.08 0.78 -18.45
N THR A 48 7.00 0.06 -18.20
CA THR A 48 6.61 -1.18 -18.87
C THR A 48 5.19 -1.02 -19.42
N ARG A 49 4.98 -1.39 -20.69
CA ARG A 49 3.69 -1.37 -21.36
C ARG A 49 3.37 -2.79 -21.83
N ARG A 50 2.22 -3.33 -21.45
CA ARG A 50 1.74 -4.69 -21.84
C ARG A 50 2.81 -5.79 -21.68
N GLY A 51 3.62 -5.69 -20.63
CA GLY A 51 4.71 -6.62 -20.34
C GLY A 51 6.06 -6.30 -21.02
N GLU A 52 6.08 -5.36 -21.97
CA GLU A 52 7.30 -4.92 -22.66
C GLU A 52 7.95 -3.74 -21.93
N LYS A 53 9.26 -3.84 -21.68
CA LYS A 53 10.03 -2.76 -21.05
C LYS A 53 10.33 -1.67 -22.07
N VAL A 54 9.58 -0.57 -21.98
CA VAL A 54 9.77 0.63 -22.81
C VAL A 54 10.93 1.49 -22.27
N VAL A 55 11.02 1.62 -20.94
CA VAL A 55 12.12 2.34 -20.26
C VAL A 55 12.62 1.50 -19.09
N LYS A 56 13.93 1.23 -19.03
CA LYS A 56 14.50 0.32 -18.02
C LYS A 56 14.89 1.03 -16.71
N ALA A 57 15.54 2.19 -16.82
CA ALA A 57 15.98 3.06 -15.72
C ALA A 57 16.64 4.31 -16.33
N LYS A 58 15.83 5.23 -16.86
CA LYS A 58 16.32 6.48 -17.45
C LYS A 58 16.38 7.56 -16.37
N GLU A 59 17.52 8.23 -16.23
CA GLU A 59 17.62 9.40 -15.37
C GLU A 59 16.61 10.46 -15.81
N VAL A 60 15.88 11.01 -14.84
CA VAL A 60 14.91 12.08 -15.08
C VAL A 60 15.53 13.44 -14.79
N ALA A 61 14.90 14.50 -15.27
CA ALA A 61 15.38 15.86 -15.06
C ALA A 61 15.48 16.19 -13.56
N GLU A 62 16.41 17.08 -13.21
CA GLU A 62 16.60 17.59 -11.83
C GLU A 62 15.36 18.27 -11.24
N SER A 63 14.35 18.57 -12.07
CA SER A 63 13.06 19.10 -11.62
C SER A 63 12.22 18.08 -10.85
N VAL A 64 12.50 16.77 -10.95
CA VAL A 64 11.77 15.73 -10.21
C VAL A 64 12.41 15.55 -8.83
N LYS A 65 11.92 16.31 -7.84
CA LYS A 65 12.55 16.40 -6.52
C LYS A 65 11.72 15.73 -5.42
N ASN A 66 10.41 15.68 -5.59
CA ASN A 66 9.50 15.13 -4.62
C ASN A 66 8.54 14.12 -5.27
N GLN A 67 7.67 13.54 -4.44
CA GLN A 67 6.68 12.55 -4.86
C GLN A 67 5.63 13.13 -5.81
N GLU A 68 5.29 14.40 -5.68
CA GLU A 68 4.29 15.09 -6.50
C GLU A 68 4.83 15.26 -7.94
N ASP A 69 6.05 15.76 -8.08
CA ASP A 69 6.75 15.86 -9.38
C ASP A 69 6.86 14.48 -10.04
N ALA A 70 7.14 13.45 -9.23
CA ALA A 70 7.22 12.08 -9.70
C ALA A 70 5.86 11.58 -10.20
N PHE A 71 4.78 11.80 -9.44
CA PHE A 71 3.43 11.44 -9.86
C PHE A 71 3.04 12.11 -11.17
N ASP A 72 3.30 13.41 -11.32
CA ASP A 72 3.00 14.16 -12.53
C ASP A 72 3.78 13.63 -13.75
N LEU A 73 5.07 13.32 -13.58
CA LEU A 73 5.86 12.73 -14.65
C LEU A 73 5.37 11.33 -15.04
N LEU A 74 4.95 10.51 -14.06
CA LEU A 74 4.38 9.19 -14.34
C LEU A 74 3.05 9.31 -15.10
N LEU A 75 2.17 10.21 -14.68
CA LEU A 75 0.90 10.48 -15.35
C LEU A 75 1.13 10.95 -16.79
N LYS A 76 2.05 11.90 -16.98
CA LYS A 76 2.46 12.37 -18.30
C LYS A 76 3.02 11.23 -19.16
N THR A 77 3.84 10.36 -18.59
CA THR A 77 4.41 9.20 -19.31
C THR A 77 3.32 8.29 -19.88
N PHE A 78 2.22 8.09 -19.16
CA PHE A 78 1.09 7.29 -19.66
C PHE A 78 0.27 8.01 -20.72
N ILE A 79 -0.01 9.30 -20.54
CA ILE A 79 -0.84 10.10 -21.47
C ILE A 79 -0.11 10.35 -22.80
N ASP A 80 1.20 10.61 -22.74
CA ASP A 80 2.01 10.89 -23.92
C ASP A 80 2.37 9.61 -24.72
N ASP A 81 2.04 8.42 -24.21
CA ASP A 81 2.29 7.16 -24.89
C ASP A 81 1.19 6.84 -25.91
N SER A 82 1.47 7.10 -27.19
CA SER A 82 0.55 6.86 -28.30
C SER A 82 0.20 5.38 -28.54
N GLU A 83 0.91 4.43 -27.94
CA GLU A 83 0.56 3.00 -28.00
C GLU A 83 -0.28 2.55 -26.78
N LEU A 84 -0.50 3.43 -25.81
CA LEU A 84 -1.39 3.23 -24.67
C LEU A 84 -2.74 3.94 -24.90
N ASN A 85 -3.45 3.53 -25.95
CA ASN A 85 -4.69 4.17 -26.43
C ASN A 85 -5.81 4.28 -25.38
N GLU A 86 -5.78 3.47 -24.32
CA GLU A 86 -6.75 3.54 -23.23
C GLU A 86 -6.61 4.80 -22.36
N ILE A 87 -5.48 5.52 -22.45
CA ILE A 87 -5.23 6.76 -21.72
C ILE A 87 -4.79 7.84 -22.70
N SER A 88 -5.75 8.61 -23.21
CA SER A 88 -5.48 9.76 -24.07
C SER A 88 -5.48 11.09 -23.29
N SER A 89 -6.08 11.08 -22.11
CA SER A 89 -6.29 12.26 -21.28
C SER A 89 -6.42 11.89 -19.81
N LYS A 90 -6.41 12.90 -18.95
CA LYS A 90 -6.61 12.73 -17.51
C LYS A 90 -8.04 12.24 -17.19
N GLU A 91 -8.99 12.57 -18.04
CA GLU A 91 -10.41 12.24 -17.93
C GLU A 91 -10.72 10.76 -18.17
N ASP A 92 -9.81 10.02 -18.83
CA ASP A 92 -9.98 8.58 -19.07
C ASP A 92 -9.77 7.74 -17.80
N ILE A 93 -9.09 8.32 -16.80
CA ILE A 93 -8.83 7.69 -15.51
C ILE A 93 -10.10 7.77 -14.65
N ALA A 94 -10.67 6.61 -14.32
CA ALA A 94 -11.91 6.55 -13.57
C ALA A 94 -11.69 6.36 -12.06
N ILE A 95 -10.67 5.58 -11.69
CA ILE A 95 -10.39 5.22 -10.29
C ILE A 95 -8.90 5.32 -10.01
N ALA A 96 -8.53 5.89 -8.87
CA ALA A 96 -7.19 5.85 -8.32
C ALA A 96 -7.22 5.16 -6.95
N SER A 97 -6.61 3.98 -6.86
CA SER A 97 -6.47 3.20 -5.64
C SER A 97 -5.11 3.45 -5.01
N HIS A 98 -5.10 4.03 -3.82
CA HIS A 98 -3.91 4.42 -3.07
C HIS A 98 -3.60 3.41 -2.00
N ARG A 99 -2.39 2.86 -2.01
CA ARG A 99 -1.90 2.05 -0.89
C ARG A 99 -1.59 2.97 0.30
N ILE A 100 -2.33 2.78 1.38
CA ILE A 100 -2.10 3.43 2.67
C ILE A 100 -1.60 2.38 3.65
N VAL A 101 -0.53 2.68 4.40
CA VAL A 101 0.08 1.68 5.30
C VAL A 101 -0.82 1.42 6.51
N HIS A 102 -1.33 2.48 7.15
CA HIS A 102 -2.10 2.35 8.38
C HIS A 102 -3.53 2.89 8.21
N GLY A 103 -4.52 2.00 8.24
CA GLY A 103 -5.94 2.38 8.18
C GLY A 103 -6.60 2.66 9.52
N GLY A 104 -5.88 2.42 10.63
CA GLY A 104 -6.42 2.62 11.97
C GLY A 104 -7.58 1.66 12.24
N ASP A 105 -8.76 2.22 12.39
CA ASP A 105 -10.02 1.54 12.64
C ASP A 105 -10.76 1.12 11.35
N TYR A 106 -10.28 1.50 10.16
CA TYR A 106 -10.89 1.06 8.92
C TYR A 106 -10.70 -0.45 8.68
N ASP A 107 -11.84 -1.15 8.60
CA ASP A 107 -11.95 -2.58 8.31
C ASP A 107 -12.12 -2.91 6.82
N ARG A 108 -12.34 -1.88 6.01
CA ARG A 108 -12.47 -1.96 4.56
C ARG A 108 -11.81 -0.78 3.86
N SER A 109 -11.52 -0.95 2.58
CA SER A 109 -11.06 0.14 1.72
C SER A 109 -12.11 1.23 1.67
N GLN A 110 -11.69 2.49 1.60
CA GLN A 110 -12.60 3.63 1.68
C GLN A 110 -12.50 4.49 0.43
N VAL A 111 -13.64 4.94 -0.07
CA VAL A 111 -13.65 6.07 -1.02
C VAL A 111 -13.20 7.30 -0.25
N ILE A 112 -12.23 8.02 -0.81
CA ILE A 112 -11.65 9.20 -0.19
C ILE A 112 -12.60 10.38 -0.42
N THR A 113 -13.44 10.65 0.59
CA THR A 113 -14.18 11.90 0.76
C THR A 113 -13.37 12.87 1.61
N GLN A 114 -13.83 14.12 1.75
CA GLN A 114 -13.20 15.10 2.63
C GLN A 114 -13.10 14.58 4.08
N ASP A 115 -14.18 13.99 4.62
CA ASP A 115 -14.20 13.42 5.97
C ASP A 115 -13.23 12.23 6.10
N ALA A 116 -13.20 11.36 5.09
CA ALA A 116 -12.28 10.22 5.09
C ALA A 116 -10.82 10.68 5.03
N TYR A 117 -10.53 11.74 4.27
CA TYR A 117 -9.20 12.34 4.18
C TYR A 117 -8.76 12.91 5.53
N HIS A 118 -9.60 13.74 6.18
CA HIS A 118 -9.29 14.30 7.50
C HIS A 118 -9.10 13.21 8.57
N HIS A 119 -9.91 12.15 8.56
CA HIS A 119 -9.71 11.04 9.48
C HIS A 119 -8.37 10.33 9.24
N LEU A 120 -7.95 10.15 7.99
CA LEU A 120 -6.64 9.57 7.67
C LEU A 120 -5.48 10.50 8.08
N GLU A 121 -5.69 11.81 8.00
CA GLU A 121 -4.75 12.83 8.48
C GLU A 121 -4.55 12.71 10.00
N GLU A 122 -5.62 12.59 10.79
CA GLU A 122 -5.55 12.33 12.23
C GLU A 122 -4.84 11.00 12.55
N LEU A 123 -5.05 9.97 11.72
CA LEU A 123 -4.35 8.69 11.85
C LEU A 123 -2.86 8.76 11.49
N SER A 124 -2.40 9.83 10.85
CA SER A 124 -0.98 9.99 10.52
C SER A 124 -0.12 10.13 11.76
N ASP A 125 -0.66 10.57 12.90
CA ASP A 125 0.05 10.55 14.18
C ASP A 125 0.45 9.14 14.63
N LEU A 126 -0.30 8.11 14.23
CA LEU A 126 0.02 6.70 14.52
C LEU A 126 1.11 6.14 13.58
N ALA A 127 1.27 6.71 12.38
CA ALA A 127 2.20 6.21 11.37
C ALA A 127 2.77 7.35 10.48
N PRO A 128 3.49 8.33 11.05
CA PRO A 128 3.79 9.60 10.37
C PRO A 128 4.69 9.42 9.15
N LEU A 129 5.66 8.51 9.23
CA LEU A 129 6.62 8.24 8.15
C LEU A 129 6.00 7.55 6.92
N HIS A 130 4.79 7.01 7.04
CA HIS A 130 4.18 6.20 5.99
C HIS A 130 2.88 6.81 5.48
N ASN A 131 1.99 7.26 6.36
CA ASN A 131 0.73 7.84 5.95
C ASN A 131 0.89 9.25 5.37
N GLY A 132 1.80 10.08 5.89
CA GLY A 132 1.99 11.45 5.38
C GLY A 132 2.37 11.51 3.90
N VAL A 133 3.32 10.68 3.47
CA VAL A 133 3.75 10.59 2.06
C VAL A 133 2.63 10.04 1.16
N ALA A 134 1.83 9.11 1.67
CA ALA A 134 0.72 8.57 0.91
C ALA A 134 -0.42 9.59 0.76
N LEU A 135 -0.70 10.37 1.81
CA LEU A 135 -1.73 11.41 1.78
C LEU A 135 -1.36 12.60 0.89
N SER A 136 -0.09 12.99 0.83
CA SER A 136 0.33 14.05 -0.09
C SER A 136 0.05 13.66 -1.55
N ILE A 137 0.31 12.39 -1.91
CA ILE A 137 0.00 11.87 -3.25
C ILE A 137 -1.51 11.75 -3.50
N VAL A 138 -2.30 11.42 -2.47
CA VAL A 138 -3.77 11.48 -2.56
C VAL A 138 -4.23 12.89 -2.91
N ASP A 139 -3.70 13.92 -2.24
CA ASP A 139 -4.05 15.32 -2.48
C ASP A 139 -3.63 15.79 -3.89
N THR A 140 -2.40 15.43 -4.32
CA THR A 140 -1.94 15.65 -5.69
C THR A 140 -2.87 14.97 -6.70
N CYS A 141 -3.30 13.73 -6.43
CA CYS A 141 -4.18 12.98 -7.32
C CYS A 141 -5.58 13.59 -7.41
N ILE A 142 -6.15 14.05 -6.29
CA ILE A 142 -7.44 14.76 -6.25
C ILE A 142 -7.35 16.05 -7.08
N SER A 143 -6.27 16.80 -6.93
CA SER A 143 -6.05 18.06 -7.65
C SER A 143 -5.79 17.84 -9.14
N ALA A 144 -4.95 16.86 -9.50
CA ALA A 144 -4.57 16.58 -10.87
C ALA A 144 -5.67 15.85 -11.66
N LEU A 145 -6.50 15.05 -11.00
CA LEU A 145 -7.52 14.19 -11.61
C LEU A 145 -8.90 14.42 -10.96
N PRO A 146 -9.53 15.59 -11.16
CA PRO A 146 -10.74 16.00 -10.43
C PRO A 146 -11.99 15.15 -10.68
N ARG A 147 -12.00 14.32 -11.75
CA ARG A 147 -13.10 13.40 -12.07
C ARG A 147 -12.87 11.98 -11.57
N THR A 148 -11.68 11.69 -11.06
CA THR A 148 -11.29 10.36 -10.61
C THR A 148 -11.82 10.06 -9.22
N ILE A 149 -12.38 8.86 -9.04
CA ILE A 149 -12.75 8.37 -7.73
C ILE A 149 -11.49 7.86 -7.03
N ASN A 150 -11.11 8.52 -5.94
CA ASN A 150 -9.97 8.12 -5.13
C ASN A 150 -10.39 7.10 -4.07
N VAL A 151 -9.65 6.01 -3.92
CA VAL A 151 -9.92 4.91 -2.98
C VAL A 151 -8.67 4.62 -2.17
N ALA A 152 -8.76 4.63 -0.84
CA ALA A 152 -7.70 4.22 0.06
C ALA A 152 -7.79 2.72 0.35
N CYS A 153 -6.70 2.00 0.13
CA CYS A 153 -6.55 0.57 0.41
C CYS A 153 -5.50 0.37 1.51
N PHE A 154 -5.87 -0.25 2.63
CA PHE A 154 -5.03 -0.28 3.82
C PHE A 154 -4.27 -1.59 3.99
N ASP A 155 -2.96 -1.52 4.27
CA ASP A 155 -2.16 -2.70 4.62
C ASP A 155 -2.61 -3.34 5.95
N SER A 156 -3.23 -2.58 6.86
CA SER A 156 -3.77 -3.11 8.12
C SER A 156 -5.13 -3.81 7.97
N GLN A 157 -5.83 -3.61 6.85
CA GLN A 157 -7.24 -4.00 6.69
C GLN A 157 -7.47 -5.51 6.88
N PHE A 158 -6.62 -6.33 6.28
CA PHE A 158 -6.74 -7.80 6.33
C PHE A 158 -6.59 -8.36 7.75
N HIS A 159 -5.97 -7.60 8.65
CA HIS A 159 -5.65 -7.98 10.01
C HIS A 159 -6.69 -7.53 11.04
N THR A 160 -7.77 -6.87 10.61
CA THR A 160 -8.86 -6.46 11.51
C THR A 160 -9.61 -7.63 12.13
N THR A 161 -9.48 -8.83 11.56
CA THR A 161 -10.06 -10.08 12.08
C THR A 161 -9.26 -10.71 13.21
N ILE A 162 -8.06 -10.19 13.54
CA ILE A 162 -7.26 -10.69 14.66
C ILE A 162 -8.09 -10.54 15.96
N PRO A 163 -8.20 -11.58 16.80
CA PRO A 163 -9.03 -11.52 18.00
C PRO A 163 -8.39 -10.67 19.11
N PRO A 164 -9.20 -10.14 20.05
CA PRO A 164 -8.72 -9.25 21.13
C PRO A 164 -7.56 -9.79 21.96
N HIS A 165 -7.56 -11.09 22.28
CA HIS A 165 -6.49 -11.69 23.07
C HIS A 165 -5.15 -11.79 22.31
N ILE A 166 -5.13 -11.63 20.98
CA ILE A 166 -3.91 -11.65 20.17
C ILE A 166 -3.43 -10.22 19.87
N TYR A 167 -4.33 -9.28 19.59
CA TYR A 167 -3.90 -7.91 19.28
C TYR A 167 -3.57 -7.07 20.51
N THR A 168 -4.01 -7.47 21.70
CA THR A 168 -3.83 -6.67 22.92
C THR A 168 -2.42 -6.88 23.48
N TYR A 169 -1.69 -5.79 23.68
CA TYR A 169 -0.40 -5.83 24.37
C TYR A 169 -0.58 -5.92 25.89
N PRO A 170 0.30 -6.64 26.61
CA PRO A 170 0.26 -6.76 28.06
C PRO A 170 0.81 -5.50 28.75
N ILE A 171 0.15 -4.36 28.52
CA ILE A 171 0.45 -3.06 29.13
C ILE A 171 -0.81 -2.53 29.82
N ASP A 172 -0.74 -1.37 30.48
CA ASP A 172 -1.90 -0.75 31.12
C ASP A 172 -3.06 -0.58 30.10
N PRO A 173 -4.24 -1.17 30.35
CA PRO A 173 -5.36 -1.12 29.39
C PRO A 173 -5.90 0.28 29.13
N LYS A 174 -5.82 1.20 30.09
CA LYS A 174 -6.26 2.59 29.89
C LYS A 174 -5.30 3.30 28.96
N ILE A 175 -3.99 3.15 29.17
CA ILE A 175 -2.95 3.71 28.29
C ILE A 175 -3.09 3.14 26.88
N ALA A 176 -3.26 1.82 26.76
CA ALA A 176 -3.43 1.17 25.46
C ALA A 176 -4.66 1.70 24.71
N LYS A 177 -5.80 1.83 25.41
CA LYS A 177 -7.05 2.31 24.81
C LYS A 177 -6.96 3.79 24.40
N SER A 178 -6.45 4.67 25.27
CA SER A 178 -6.40 6.12 24.99
C SER A 178 -5.49 6.44 23.82
N ASN A 179 -4.41 5.68 23.64
CA ASN A 179 -3.42 5.89 22.60
C ASN A 179 -3.56 4.91 21.41
N ARG A 180 -4.66 4.13 21.36
CA ARG A 180 -4.93 3.14 20.31
C ARG A 180 -3.77 2.14 20.10
N LEU A 181 -3.06 1.76 21.18
CA LEU A 181 -1.92 0.85 21.14
C LEU A 181 -2.41 -0.59 21.10
N ARG A 182 -2.28 -1.20 19.92
CA ARG A 182 -2.61 -2.59 19.66
C ARG A 182 -1.79 -3.12 18.49
N LYS A 183 -1.79 -4.43 18.31
CA LYS A 183 -1.35 -5.02 17.04
C LYS A 183 -2.32 -4.61 15.93
N TYR A 184 -1.80 -4.00 14.88
CA TYR A 184 -2.52 -3.73 13.64
C TYR A 184 -2.11 -4.72 12.56
N GLY A 185 -0.80 -4.98 12.41
CA GLY A 185 -0.29 -5.78 11.30
C GLY A 185 -0.27 -5.01 9.97
N PHE A 186 0.59 -5.44 9.05
CA PHE A 186 0.78 -4.83 7.73
C PHE A 186 1.05 -5.89 6.67
N HIS A 187 1.21 -5.46 5.42
CA HIS A 187 1.19 -6.32 4.22
C HIS A 187 -0.15 -7.04 4.01
N GLY A 188 -1.23 -6.55 4.60
CA GLY A 188 -2.56 -7.14 4.50
C GLY A 188 -3.10 -7.21 3.06
N ILE A 189 -2.80 -6.23 2.20
CA ILE A 189 -3.16 -6.29 0.78
C ILE A 189 -2.50 -7.50 0.11
N SER A 190 -1.22 -7.77 0.43
CA SER A 190 -0.50 -8.93 -0.09
C SER A 190 -1.07 -10.24 0.46
N TYR A 191 -1.36 -10.32 1.76
CA TYR A 191 -1.96 -11.52 2.35
C TYR A 191 -3.37 -11.80 1.81
N ALA A 192 -4.17 -10.75 1.59
CA ALA A 192 -5.48 -10.89 0.96
C ALA A 192 -5.36 -11.47 -0.46
N PHE A 193 -4.39 -11.00 -1.25
CA PHE A 193 -4.10 -11.57 -2.56
C PHE A 193 -3.63 -13.03 -2.48
N ILE A 194 -2.62 -13.33 -1.64
CA ILE A 194 -2.09 -14.69 -1.46
C ILE A 194 -3.21 -15.66 -1.05
N THR A 195 -4.09 -15.24 -0.13
CA THR A 195 -5.24 -16.04 0.32
C THR A 195 -6.15 -16.42 -0.83
N ARG A 196 -6.55 -15.45 -1.68
CA ARG A 196 -7.41 -15.73 -2.84
C ARG A 196 -6.70 -16.59 -3.88
N ALA A 197 -5.43 -16.29 -4.18
CA ALA A 197 -4.66 -17.02 -5.19
C ALA A 197 -4.42 -18.48 -4.78
N VAL A 198 -4.08 -18.73 -3.51
CA VAL A 198 -3.89 -20.09 -3.00
C VAL A 198 -5.22 -20.85 -2.95
N ALA A 199 -6.31 -20.21 -2.54
CA ALA A 199 -7.64 -20.82 -2.55
C ALA A 199 -8.04 -21.25 -3.98
N GLN A 200 -7.83 -20.38 -4.96
CA GLN A 200 -8.09 -20.68 -6.38
C GLN A 200 -7.21 -21.83 -6.88
N TYR A 201 -5.91 -21.81 -6.59
CA TYR A 201 -4.97 -22.86 -7.00
C TYR A 201 -5.32 -24.23 -6.42
N LEU A 202 -5.79 -24.26 -5.16
CA LEU A 202 -6.19 -25.48 -4.48
C LEU A 202 -7.64 -25.89 -4.80
N GLU A 203 -8.37 -25.11 -5.59
CA GLU A 203 -9.80 -25.28 -5.88
C GLU A 203 -10.64 -25.42 -4.59
N LYS A 204 -10.36 -24.55 -3.61
CA LYS A 204 -11.05 -24.52 -2.31
C LYS A 204 -11.72 -23.18 -2.06
N ASP A 205 -12.79 -23.22 -1.28
CA ASP A 205 -13.40 -22.01 -0.74
C ASP A 205 -12.40 -21.27 0.16
N VAL A 206 -12.29 -19.95 -0.02
CA VAL A 206 -11.41 -19.08 0.77
C VAL A 206 -11.66 -19.24 2.27
N ASP A 207 -12.92 -19.33 2.68
CA ASP A 207 -13.33 -19.45 4.09
C ASP A 207 -12.95 -20.81 4.72
N SER A 208 -12.51 -21.78 3.93
CA SER A 208 -12.00 -23.08 4.41
C SER A 208 -10.47 -23.13 4.56
N LEU A 209 -9.76 -22.09 4.09
CA LEU A 209 -8.32 -22.11 3.98
C LEU A 209 -7.64 -21.80 5.32
N ASN A 210 -6.78 -22.72 5.77
CA ASN A 210 -5.87 -22.52 6.89
C ASN A 210 -4.43 -22.61 6.37
N MET A 211 -3.62 -21.57 6.61
CA MET A 211 -2.23 -21.56 6.17
C MET A 211 -1.38 -20.59 6.97
N ILE A 212 -0.06 -20.74 6.85
CA ILE A 212 0.91 -19.74 7.27
C ILE A 212 1.53 -19.17 6.00
N ALA A 213 1.43 -17.84 5.83
CA ALA A 213 1.97 -17.14 4.67
C ALA A 213 3.12 -16.23 5.10
N LEU A 214 4.23 -16.25 4.36
CA LEU A 214 5.40 -15.41 4.59
C LEU A 214 5.53 -14.42 3.42
N HIS A 215 5.49 -13.13 3.74
CA HIS A 215 5.80 -12.06 2.79
C HIS A 215 7.25 -11.63 3.07
N LEU A 216 8.19 -12.01 2.21
CA LEU A 216 9.61 -11.80 2.41
C LEU A 216 10.16 -10.83 1.37
N GLY A 217 10.41 -9.59 1.80
CA GLY A 217 11.01 -8.54 0.98
C GLY A 217 11.85 -7.60 1.84
N SER A 218 11.96 -6.33 1.44
CA SER A 218 12.65 -5.30 2.24
C SER A 218 11.99 -5.10 3.61
N GLY A 219 10.66 -5.19 3.65
CA GLY A 219 9.90 -5.50 4.86
C GLY A 219 9.49 -6.97 4.84
N ALA A 220 9.64 -7.66 5.98
CA ALA A 220 9.31 -9.07 6.10
C ALA A 220 8.24 -9.31 7.18
N SER A 221 7.28 -10.19 6.89
CA SER A 221 6.26 -10.60 7.86
C SER A 221 5.78 -12.04 7.64
N ALA A 222 5.24 -12.64 8.69
CA ALA A 222 4.50 -13.90 8.64
C ALA A 222 3.07 -13.67 9.14
N CYS A 223 2.09 -14.33 8.51
CA CYS A 223 0.69 -14.28 8.92
C CYS A 223 0.14 -15.70 9.06
N ALA A 224 -0.47 -15.99 10.20
CA ALA A 224 -1.34 -17.13 10.39
C ALA A 224 -2.73 -16.79 9.86
N ILE A 225 -3.21 -17.57 8.90
CA ILE A 225 -4.51 -17.41 8.25
C ILE A 225 -5.36 -18.61 8.64
N LYS A 226 -6.53 -18.34 9.20
CA LYS A 226 -7.48 -19.35 9.66
C LYS A 226 -8.87 -19.05 9.09
N GLY A 227 -9.42 -19.98 8.32
CA GLY A 227 -10.66 -19.81 7.60
C GLY A 227 -10.66 -18.59 6.69
N GLY A 228 -9.59 -18.42 5.91
CA GLY A 228 -9.42 -17.29 4.98
C GLY A 228 -9.17 -15.92 5.62
N LYS A 229 -9.15 -15.83 6.95
CA LYS A 229 -9.01 -14.58 7.71
C LYS A 229 -7.69 -14.54 8.48
N SER A 230 -7.15 -13.33 8.67
CA SER A 230 -5.96 -13.18 9.52
C SER A 230 -6.30 -13.53 10.96
N TRP A 231 -5.56 -14.50 11.51
CA TRP A 231 -5.66 -14.93 12.91
C TRP A 231 -4.58 -14.29 13.76
N ASP A 232 -3.34 -14.26 13.25
CA ASP A 232 -2.22 -13.55 13.86
C ASP A 232 -1.22 -13.13 12.79
N THR A 233 -0.39 -12.14 13.08
CA THR A 233 0.68 -11.65 12.22
C THR A 233 1.89 -11.24 13.05
N SER A 234 3.09 -11.37 12.46
CA SER A 234 4.34 -11.06 13.13
C SER A 234 4.51 -9.56 13.36
N MET A 235 3.97 -8.71 12.47
CA MET A 235 4.04 -7.26 12.62
C MET A 235 3.07 -6.77 13.69
N GLY A 236 3.46 -5.67 14.36
CA GLY A 236 2.84 -5.19 15.59
C GLY A 236 1.96 -3.96 15.41
N LEU A 237 2.11 -3.03 16.35
CA LEU A 237 1.67 -1.64 16.23
C LEU A 237 2.29 -0.96 15.01
N THR A 238 3.55 -1.26 14.72
CA THR A 238 4.30 -0.72 13.58
C THR A 238 4.92 -1.87 12.76
N PRO A 239 5.36 -1.60 11.52
CA PRO A 239 6.06 -2.58 10.69
C PRO A 239 7.44 -3.01 11.22
N LEU A 240 7.86 -2.55 12.41
CA LEU A 240 9.15 -2.88 13.01
C LEU A 240 9.15 -4.25 13.69
N ALA A 241 8.04 -4.62 14.35
CA ALA A 241 7.98 -5.86 15.12
C ALA A 241 7.93 -7.11 14.22
N GLY A 242 8.38 -8.24 14.75
CA GLY A 242 8.34 -9.53 14.06
C GLY A 242 9.67 -9.89 13.41
N LEU A 243 9.63 -10.20 12.12
CA LEU A 243 10.79 -10.67 11.36
C LEU A 243 11.77 -9.52 11.08
N PRO A 244 13.09 -9.79 11.03
CA PRO A 244 14.05 -8.80 10.54
C PRO A 244 13.76 -8.46 9.08
N GLY A 245 13.88 -7.17 8.75
CA GLY A 245 13.82 -6.67 7.37
C GLY A 245 15.20 -6.27 6.86
N ALA A 246 15.25 -5.59 5.72
CA ALA A 246 16.51 -5.10 5.15
C ALA A 246 17.22 -4.07 6.06
N THR A 247 16.46 -3.17 6.67
CA THR A 247 16.97 -2.10 7.55
C THR A 247 16.21 -1.99 8.87
N ARG A 248 15.32 -2.93 9.15
CA ARG A 248 14.52 -3.00 10.38
C ARG A 248 14.99 -4.18 11.21
N SER A 249 15.14 -3.97 12.52
CA SER A 249 15.66 -4.99 13.45
C SER A 249 14.75 -6.20 13.59
N GLY A 250 13.44 -6.05 13.36
CA GLY A 250 12.46 -7.02 13.85
C GLY A 250 12.23 -6.84 15.36
N SER A 251 11.72 -7.90 15.99
CA SER A 251 11.54 -7.94 17.44
C SER A 251 12.86 -7.78 18.19
N VAL A 252 12.90 -6.79 19.09
CA VAL A 252 14.02 -6.52 20.01
C VAL A 252 13.50 -6.51 21.44
N ASP A 253 14.40 -6.75 22.39
CA ASP A 253 14.08 -6.56 23.80
C ASP A 253 13.70 -5.08 24.05
N PRO A 254 12.55 -4.76 24.67
CA PRO A 254 12.20 -3.39 25.04
C PRO A 254 12.99 -2.84 26.24
N SER A 255 13.84 -3.66 26.89
CA SER A 255 14.60 -3.30 28.08
C SER A 255 15.94 -2.54 27.95
N PRO A 256 16.49 -2.12 26.78
CA PRO A 256 17.86 -1.63 26.71
C PRO A 256 17.98 -0.20 27.27
N GLY A 257 18.08 -0.13 28.59
CA GLY A 257 18.65 0.94 29.41
C GLY A 257 19.75 0.35 30.32
N PRO A 258 20.62 1.17 30.92
CA PRO A 258 21.94 0.74 31.39
C PRO A 258 21.85 -0.04 32.71
N LYS A 259 21.55 -1.34 32.62
CA LYS A 259 21.83 -2.35 33.66
C LYS A 259 22.09 -3.70 33.00
N ALA A 260 23.21 -3.78 32.27
CA ALA A 260 23.93 -5.02 32.02
C ALA A 260 25.30 -4.88 32.67
#